data_AF-A0AAD9FY02-F1
#
_entry.id   AF-A0AAD9FY02-F1
#
_cell.length_a   1.000
_cell.length_b   1.000
_cell.length_c   1.000
_cell.angle_alpha   90.00
_cell.angle_beta   90.00
_cell.angle_gamma   90.00
#
_symmetry.space_group_name_H-M   'P 1'
#
loop_
_entity.id
_entity.type
_entity.pdbx_description
1 polymer ?
#
loop_
_entity_poly.entity_id
_entity_poly.type
_entity_poly.pdbx_seq_one_letter_code
_entity_poly.pdbx_strand_id
1 'polypeptide(L)'
;MPRGPRQRDVPPHVKVTLALYLVERSLSGSLPVGAFADAAKGFTLHRHTVSKVWRQRCDAVALLQARTPCPPPPCRLNDDEIVERVRSTPLCLRQSLRSLSVVTCIPKITLMRYLKRSIIQRRISRVKPTLTSSHKIRRLS
;
A
#
# COMPACT_ATOMS: atom_id res chain seq x y z
N MET A 1 -20.08 -8.50 -7.66
CA MET A 1 -20.46 -7.91 -6.36
C MET A 1 -19.39 -6.93 -5.90
N PRO A 2 -19.66 -5.63 -5.75
CA PRO A 2 -18.71 -4.71 -5.12
C PRO A 2 -18.53 -5.12 -3.65
N ARG A 3 -17.29 -5.13 -3.17
CA ARG A 3 -17.00 -5.41 -1.77
C ARG A 3 -17.56 -4.28 -0.92
N GLY A 4 -18.32 -4.60 0.13
CA GLY A 4 -18.81 -3.62 1.09
C GLY A 4 -17.66 -2.82 1.73
N PRO A 5 -17.92 -1.60 2.20
CA PRO A 5 -16.91 -0.76 2.82
C PRO A 5 -16.26 -1.50 3.99
N ARG A 6 -14.92 -1.52 4.04
CA ARG A 6 -14.19 -2.04 5.19
C ARG A 6 -14.64 -1.27 6.43
N GLN A 7 -15.08 -1.97 7.47
CA GLN A 7 -15.33 -1.32 8.77
C GLN A 7 -14.07 -0.59 9.19
N ARG A 8 -14.24 0.68 9.56
CA ARG A 8 -13.16 1.55 10.05
C ARG A 8 -12.64 0.98 11.37
N ASP A 9 -11.33 1.02 11.57
CA ASP A 9 -10.75 0.61 12.86
C ASP A 9 -11.26 1.52 13.98
N VAL A 10 -11.42 0.97 15.18
CA VAL A 10 -11.81 1.76 16.36
C VAL A 10 -10.64 2.70 16.68
N PRO A 11 -10.88 4.02 16.80
CA PRO A 11 -9.81 4.95 17.07
C PRO A 11 -9.18 4.69 18.45
N PRO A 12 -7.87 4.96 18.62
CA PRO A 12 -7.13 4.63 19.85
C PRO A 12 -7.77 5.18 21.13
N HIS A 13 -8.24 6.43 21.11
CA HIS A 13 -8.86 7.05 22.28
C HIS A 13 -10.12 6.29 22.73
N VAL A 14 -10.96 5.81 21.80
CA VAL A 14 -12.14 5.00 22.14
C VAL A 14 -11.72 3.66 22.75
N LYS A 15 -10.64 3.03 22.27
CA LYS A 15 -10.11 1.79 22.86
C LYS A 15 -9.67 2.01 24.32
N VAL A 16 -9.00 3.11 24.60
CA VAL A 16 -8.55 3.47 25.96
C VAL A 16 -9.73 3.79 26.87
N THR A 17 -10.68 4.64 26.43
CA THR A 17 -11.88 4.95 27.21
C THR A 17 -12.71 3.70 27.50
N LEU A 18 -12.84 2.80 26.54
CA LEU A 18 -13.54 1.52 26.72
C LEU A 18 -12.82 0.62 27.73
N ALA A 19 -11.49 0.56 27.69
CA ALA A 19 -10.71 -0.21 28.64
C ALA A 19 -10.87 0.33 30.08
N LEU A 20 -10.77 1.65 30.27
CA LEU A 20 -10.98 2.31 31.57
C LEU A 20 -12.41 2.08 32.09
N TYR A 21 -13.43 2.27 31.25
CA TYR A 21 -14.84 2.03 31.57
C TYR A 21 -15.11 0.61 32.06
N LEU A 22 -14.42 -0.38 31.50
CA LEU A 22 -14.53 -1.78 31.92
C LEU A 22 -13.74 -2.07 33.20
N VAL A 23 -12.57 -1.44 33.39
CA VAL A 23 -11.77 -1.58 34.61
C VAL A 23 -12.54 -1.05 35.81
N GLU A 24 -13.18 0.12 35.69
CA GLU A 24 -14.02 0.71 36.74
C GLU A 24 -15.18 -0.19 37.17
N ARG A 25 -15.72 -0.99 36.24
CA ARG A 25 -16.81 -1.94 36.50
C ARG A 25 -16.35 -3.33 36.88
N SER A 26 -15.04 -3.59 36.87
CA SER A 26 -14.52 -4.90 37.23
C SER A 26 -14.45 -5.04 38.74
N LEU A 27 -15.00 -6.14 39.25
CA LEU A 27 -14.89 -6.53 40.64
C LEU A 27 -13.83 -7.62 40.71
N SER A 28 -12.77 -7.40 41.50
CA SER A 28 -11.66 -8.35 41.69
C SER A 28 -11.07 -8.90 40.37
N GLY A 29 -10.96 -8.06 39.35
CA GLY A 29 -10.41 -8.42 38.03
C GLY A 29 -11.36 -9.19 37.12
N SER A 30 -12.59 -9.44 37.56
CA SER A 30 -13.66 -10.09 36.79
C SER A 30 -14.76 -9.09 36.43
N LEU A 31 -15.30 -9.23 35.22
CA LEU A 31 -16.42 -8.41 34.76
C LEU A 31 -17.74 -9.10 35.09
N PRO A 32 -18.75 -8.36 35.56
CA PRO A 32 -20.08 -8.92 35.78
C PRO A 32 -20.70 -9.40 34.46
N VAL A 33 -21.62 -10.35 34.57
CA VAL A 33 -22.37 -10.87 33.43
C VAL A 33 -23.10 -9.71 32.74
N GLY A 34 -22.97 -9.61 31.42
CA GLY A 34 -23.61 -8.54 30.65
C GLY A 34 -22.76 -7.29 30.43
N ALA A 35 -21.66 -7.09 31.16
CA ALA A 35 -20.82 -5.88 31.04
C ALA A 35 -20.34 -5.60 29.60
N PHE A 36 -20.03 -6.65 28.83
CA PHE A 36 -19.66 -6.51 27.42
C PHE A 36 -20.82 -6.09 26.53
N ALA A 37 -22.04 -6.55 26.81
CA ALA A 37 -23.22 -6.16 26.06
C ALA A 37 -23.59 -4.70 26.34
N ASP A 38 -23.46 -4.26 27.59
CA ASP A 38 -23.73 -2.89 28.00
C ASP A 38 -22.69 -1.91 27.42
N ALA A 39 -21.41 -2.28 27.49
CA ALA A 39 -20.35 -1.51 26.83
C ALA A 39 -20.50 -1.49 25.30
N ALA A 40 -20.90 -2.60 24.68
CA ALA A 40 -21.17 -2.65 23.24
C ALA A 40 -22.29 -1.67 22.83
N LYS A 41 -23.37 -1.59 23.62
CA LYS A 41 -24.46 -0.62 23.41
C LYS A 41 -23.99 0.81 23.63
N GLY A 42 -23.29 1.10 24.73
CA GLY A 42 -22.84 2.45 25.07
C GLY A 42 -21.83 3.04 24.10
N PHE A 43 -20.93 2.22 23.56
CA PHE A 43 -19.91 2.67 22.60
C PHE A 43 -20.30 2.41 21.14
N THR A 44 -21.49 1.86 20.86
CA THR A 44 -21.94 1.44 19.52
C THR A 44 -20.94 0.53 18.78
N LEU A 45 -20.32 -0.39 19.52
CA LEU A 45 -19.30 -1.31 19.02
C LEU A 45 -19.82 -2.75 18.99
N HIS A 46 -19.25 -3.56 18.09
CA HIS A 46 -19.52 -5.00 18.11
C HIS A 46 -18.95 -5.64 19.39
N ARG A 47 -19.69 -6.58 19.99
CA ARG A 47 -19.28 -7.29 21.23
C ARG A 47 -17.88 -7.92 21.13
N HIS A 48 -17.51 -8.45 19.97
CA HIS A 48 -16.16 -8.99 19.74
C HIS A 48 -15.05 -7.94 19.87
N THR A 49 -15.30 -6.70 19.44
CA THR A 49 -14.34 -5.61 19.54
C THR A 49 -14.11 -5.23 20.99
N VAL A 50 -15.19 -5.14 21.78
CA VAL A 50 -15.12 -4.91 23.23
C VAL A 50 -14.32 -6.01 23.93
N SER A 51 -14.61 -7.27 23.62
CA SER A 51 -13.87 -8.41 24.18
C SER A 51 -12.38 -8.38 23.81
N LYS A 52 -12.05 -8.01 22.57
CA LYS A 52 -10.65 -7.88 22.12
C LYS A 52 -9.92 -6.78 22.89
N VAL A 53 -10.53 -5.61 23.04
CA VAL A 53 -9.96 -4.49 23.82
C VAL A 53 -9.74 -4.91 25.28
N TRP A 54 -10.70 -5.60 25.90
CA TRP A 54 -10.55 -6.10 27.27
C TRP A 54 -9.36 -7.06 27.45
N ARG A 55 -9.11 -7.95 26.48
CA ARG A 55 -7.94 -8.83 26.51
C ARG A 55 -6.63 -8.06 26.40
N GLN A 56 -6.63 -6.95 25.65
CA GLN A 56 -5.46 -6.10 25.41
C GLN A 56 -5.27 -5.02 26.51
N ARG A 57 -6.09 -4.99 27.56
CA ARG A 57 -6.10 -3.92 28.56
C ARG A 57 -4.77 -3.68 29.29
N CYS A 58 -3.94 -4.71 29.44
CA CYS A 58 -2.64 -4.60 30.11
C CYS A 58 -1.52 -4.13 29.16
N ASP A 59 -1.80 -4.02 27.87
CA ASP A 59 -0.83 -3.63 26.84
C ASP A 59 -1.23 -2.27 26.26
N ALA A 60 -0.62 -1.21 26.80
CA ALA A 60 -0.83 0.17 26.35
C ALA A 60 -0.49 0.35 24.87
N VAL A 61 0.50 -0.39 24.36
CA VAL A 61 0.91 -0.34 22.96
C VAL A 61 -0.20 -0.92 22.08
N ALA A 62 -0.78 -2.07 22.44
CA ALA A 62 -1.89 -2.67 21.69
C ALA A 62 -3.16 -1.80 21.66
N LEU A 63 -3.43 -1.01 22.72
CA LEU A 63 -4.56 -0.09 22.76
C LEU A 63 -4.34 1.17 21.91
N LEU A 64 -3.11 1.69 21.91
CA LEU A 64 -2.75 2.91 21.18
C LEU A 64 -2.46 2.66 19.70
N GLN A 65 -2.07 1.43 19.34
CA GLN A 65 -1.79 1.07 17.96
C GLN A 65 -3.05 1.10 17.09
N ALA A 66 -2.95 1.85 15.99
CA ALA A 66 -3.86 1.72 14.86
C ALA A 66 -3.69 0.32 14.24
N ARG A 67 -4.76 -0.21 13.65
CA ARG A 67 -4.74 -1.48 12.92
C ARG A 67 -3.55 -1.51 11.95
N THR A 68 -2.63 -2.42 12.19
CA THR A 68 -1.56 -2.71 11.25
C THR A 68 -2.17 -3.13 9.91
N PRO A 69 -1.85 -2.45 8.81
CA PRO A 69 -2.31 -2.88 7.50
C PRO A 69 -1.78 -4.30 7.25
N CYS A 70 -2.61 -5.15 6.66
CA CYS A 70 -2.13 -6.45 6.21
C CYS A 70 -0.95 -6.21 5.26
N PRO A 71 0.16 -6.95 5.41
CA PRO A 71 1.25 -6.84 4.47
C PRO A 71 0.71 -7.09 3.06
N PRO A 72 1.20 -6.34 2.05
CA PRO A 72 0.81 -6.60 0.68
C PRO A 72 1.15 -8.05 0.33
N PRO A 73 0.38 -8.69 -0.57
CA PRO A 73 0.74 -10.01 -1.06
C PRO A 73 2.15 -9.97 -1.66
N PRO A 74 2.92 -11.07 -1.54
CA PRO A 74 4.28 -11.13 -2.07
C PRO A 74 4.28 -10.78 -3.55
N CYS A 75 5.17 -9.86 -3.94
CA CYS A 75 5.38 -9.53 -5.34
C CYS A 75 6.10 -10.71 -6.01
N ARG A 76 5.59 -11.16 -7.16
CA ARG A 76 6.21 -12.27 -7.92
C ARG A 76 7.52 -11.89 -8.61
N LEU A 77 7.80 -10.59 -8.76
CA LEU A 77 8.97 -10.04 -9.44
C LEU A 77 9.59 -8.98 -8.56
N ASN A 78 10.92 -9.04 -8.41
CA ASN A 78 11.68 -8.02 -7.70
C ASN A 78 11.87 -6.76 -8.57
N ASP A 79 11.96 -5.61 -7.93
CA ASP A 79 12.10 -4.33 -8.63
C ASP A 79 13.42 -4.29 -9.44
N ASP A 80 14.51 -4.83 -8.88
CA ASP A 80 15.82 -4.89 -9.55
C ASP A 80 15.82 -5.82 -10.77
N GLU A 81 15.17 -6.98 -10.65
CA GLU A 81 15.03 -7.96 -11.74
C GLU A 81 14.31 -7.35 -12.94
N ILE A 82 13.27 -6.53 -12.68
CA ILE A 82 12.54 -5.84 -13.75
C ILE A 82 13.42 -4.81 -14.43
N VAL A 83 14.18 -4.05 -13.64
CA VAL A 83 15.10 -3.05 -14.18
C VAL A 83 16.16 -3.71 -15.06
N GLU A 84 16.68 -4.87 -14.65
CA GLU A 84 17.64 -5.65 -15.42
C GLU A 84 17.05 -6.17 -16.74
N ARG A 85 15.85 -6.78 -16.71
CA ARG A 85 15.16 -7.23 -17.94
C ARG A 85 14.89 -6.08 -18.92
N VAL A 86 14.52 -4.90 -18.40
CA VAL A 86 14.34 -3.72 -19.23
C VAL A 86 15.67 -3.23 -19.78
N ARG A 87 16.76 -3.29 -19.00
CA ARG A 87 18.12 -2.90 -19.42
C ARG A 87 18.76 -3.89 -20.41
N SER A 88 18.40 -5.17 -20.40
CA SER A 88 18.90 -6.14 -21.38
C SER A 88 18.15 -6.06 -22.71
N THR A 89 16.92 -5.54 -22.71
CA THR A 89 16.10 -5.39 -23.93
C THR A 89 16.72 -4.35 -24.90
N PRO A 90 16.87 -4.59 -26.21
CA PRO A 90 17.37 -3.58 -27.16
C PRO A 90 16.53 -2.28 -27.19
N LEU A 91 17.16 -1.13 -27.43
CA LEU A 91 16.49 0.19 -27.41
C LEU A 91 15.32 0.30 -28.39
N CYS A 92 15.43 -0.31 -29.57
CA CYS A 92 14.36 -0.33 -30.59
C CYS A 92 13.08 -0.99 -30.05
N LEU A 93 13.19 -1.95 -29.13
CA LEU A 93 12.06 -2.67 -28.56
C LEU A 93 11.51 -2.02 -27.28
N ARG A 94 12.23 -1.04 -26.69
CA ARG A 94 11.80 -0.26 -25.52
C ARG A 94 10.86 0.91 -25.84
N GLN A 95 10.55 1.15 -27.12
CA GLN A 95 9.82 2.33 -27.56
C GLN A 95 8.37 2.37 -27.06
N SER A 96 7.70 1.21 -27.04
CA SER A 96 6.30 1.09 -26.61
C SER A 96 6.17 0.10 -25.45
N LEU A 97 5.21 0.34 -24.56
CA LEU A 97 4.90 -0.61 -23.50
C LEU A 97 4.38 -1.95 -24.05
N ARG A 98 3.83 -1.96 -25.28
CA ARG A 98 3.34 -3.19 -25.92
C ARG A 98 4.50 -4.06 -26.41
N SER A 99 5.45 -3.47 -27.14
CA SER A 99 6.66 -4.15 -27.59
C SER A 99 7.51 -4.63 -26.41
N LEU A 100 7.70 -3.79 -25.40
CA LEU A 100 8.46 -4.14 -24.21
C LEU A 100 7.79 -5.28 -23.42
N SER A 101 6.45 -5.29 -23.37
CA SER A 101 5.69 -6.37 -22.73
C SER A 101 5.92 -7.73 -23.39
N VAL A 102 5.97 -7.77 -24.72
CA VAL A 102 6.24 -9.00 -25.48
C VAL A 102 7.65 -9.51 -25.21
N VAL A 103 8.66 -8.63 -25.20
CA VAL A 103 10.06 -9.03 -25.04
C VAL A 103 10.42 -9.42 -23.61
N THR A 104 9.89 -8.69 -22.62
CA THR A 104 10.21 -8.93 -21.20
C THR A 104 9.31 -9.97 -20.54
N CYS A 105 8.27 -10.43 -21.24
CA CYS A 105 7.17 -11.24 -20.71
C CYS A 105 6.46 -10.61 -19.49
N ILE A 106 6.55 -9.28 -19.33
CA ILE A 106 5.89 -8.53 -18.26
C ILE A 106 4.61 -7.91 -18.81
N PRO A 107 3.45 -8.07 -18.18
CA PRO A 107 2.21 -7.45 -18.66
C PRO A 107 2.30 -5.93 -18.77
N LYS A 108 1.73 -5.36 -19.84
CA LYS A 108 1.68 -3.90 -20.08
C LYS A 108 1.21 -3.09 -18.86
N ILE A 109 0.16 -3.57 -18.18
CA ILE A 109 -0.41 -2.87 -17.00
C ILE A 109 0.59 -2.83 -15.84
N THR A 110 1.35 -3.92 -15.68
CA THR A 110 2.39 -4.05 -14.67
C THR A 110 3.52 -3.06 -14.96
N LEU A 111 4.03 -3.02 -16.19
CA LEU A 111 5.04 -2.04 -16.62
C LEU A 111 4.57 -0.58 -16.42
N MET A 112 3.30 -0.29 -16.72
CA MET A 112 2.73 1.04 -16.47
C MET A 112 2.71 1.40 -14.98
N ARG A 113 2.45 0.43 -14.10
CA ARG A 113 2.52 0.63 -12.64
C ARG A 113 3.95 0.92 -12.20
N TYR A 114 4.93 0.20 -12.75
CA TYR A 114 6.35 0.42 -12.47
C TYR A 114 6.85 1.79 -12.96
N LEU A 115 6.35 2.28 -14.11
CA LEU A 115 6.59 3.65 -14.56
C LEU A 115 6.01 4.69 -13.59
N LYS A 116 4.76 4.49 -13.12
CA LYS A 116 4.14 5.40 -12.13
C LYS A 116 4.87 5.41 -10.80
N ARG A 117 5.44 4.27 -10.39
CA ARG A 117 6.28 4.14 -9.18
C ARG A 117 7.72 4.60 -9.39
N SER A 118 8.07 5.12 -10.58
CA SER A 118 9.43 5.56 -10.94
C SER A 118 10.54 4.51 -10.84
N ILE A 119 10.19 3.22 -10.84
CA ILE A 119 11.16 2.10 -10.81
C ILE A 119 11.84 1.92 -12.17
N ILE A 120 11.05 2.07 -13.24
CA ILE A 120 11.55 2.24 -14.60
C ILE A 120 11.18 3.65 -15.05
N GLN A 121 12.06 4.29 -15.82
CA GLN A 121 11.85 5.65 -16.30
C GLN A 121 11.79 5.68 -17.82
N ARG A 122 10.87 6.50 -18.35
CA ARG A 122 10.81 6.78 -19.78
C ARG A 122 11.90 7.78 -20.12
N ARG A 123 12.87 7.35 -20.92
CA ARG A 123 13.90 8.24 -21.48
C ARG A 123 13.57 8.55 -22.94
N ILE A 124 13.68 9.81 -23.31
CA ILE A 124 13.52 10.26 -24.69
C ILE A 124 14.87 10.81 -25.12
N SER A 125 15.48 10.21 -26.13
CA SER A 125 16.64 10.79 -26.80
C SER A 125 16.16 11.68 -27.94
N ARG A 126 16.49 12.97 -27.87
CA ARG A 126 16.35 13.86 -29.03
C ARG A 126 17.62 13.72 -29.85
N VAL A 127 17.52 13.03 -30.99
CA VAL A 127 18.61 12.98 -31.97
C VAL A 127 18.72 14.39 -32.59
N LYS A 128 19.95 14.89 -32.75
CA LYS A 128 20.15 16.14 -33.49
C LYS A 128 19.57 15.99 -34.89
N PRO A 129 18.92 17.03 -35.44
CA PRO A 129 18.37 16.96 -36.78
C PRO A 129 19.46 16.60 -37.78
N THR A 130 19.10 15.79 -38.77
CA THR A 130 20.02 15.39 -39.85
C THR A 130 20.51 16.65 -40.56
N LEU A 131 21.82 16.92 -40.49
CA LEU A 131 22.40 18.11 -41.10
C LEU A 131 22.63 17.86 -42.59
N THR A 132 21.97 18.65 -43.44
CA THR A 132 22.34 18.82 -44.85
C THR A 132 23.73 19.45 -44.99
N SER A 133 24.35 19.27 -46.16
CA SER A 133 25.66 19.83 -46.50
C SER A 133 25.72 21.34 -46.26
N SER A 134 24.67 22.09 -46.64
CA SER A 134 24.56 23.53 -46.40
C SER A 134 24.65 23.92 -44.91
N HIS A 135 24.01 23.15 -44.02
CA HIS A 135 24.08 23.38 -42.57
C HIS A 135 25.47 23.11 -41.99
N LYS A 136 26.24 22.18 -42.57
CA LYS A 136 27.62 21.90 -42.13
C LYS A 136 28.55 23.05 -42.50
N ILE A 137 28.44 23.56 -43.73
CA ILE A 137 29.26 24.69 -44.23
C ILE A 137 29.03 25.94 -43.36
N ARG A 138 27.77 26.32 -43.10
CA ARG A 138 27.42 27.49 -42.27
C ARG A 138 27.92 27.40 -40.82
N ARG A 139 28.27 26.21 -40.33
CA ARG A 139 28.80 26.04 -38.97
C ARG A 139 30.31 26.11 -38.89
N LEU A 140 30.99 25.97 -40.03
CA LEU A 140 32.45 26.01 -40.13
C LEU A 140 32.97 27.39 -40.56
N SER A 141 32.10 28.24 -41.11
CA SER A 141 32.31 29.68 -41.30
C SER A 141 32.12 30.45 -40.01
#